data_AF-A0A0Q4IL97-F1
#
_entry.id   AF-A0A0Q4IL97-F1
#
_cell.length_a   1.000
_cell.length_b   1.000
_cell.length_c   1.000
_cell.angle_alpha   90.00
_cell.angle_beta   90.00
_cell.angle_gamma   90.00
#
_symmetry.space_group_name_H-M   'P 1'
#
loop_
_entity.id
_entity.type
_entity.pdbx_description
1 polymer ?
#
loop_
_entity_poly.entity_id
_entity_poly.type
_entity_poly.pdbx_seq_one_letter_code
_entity_poly.pdbx_strand_id
1 'polypeptide(L)'
;MFPFEAFAPVAIIVGSLAVGGWIFTTWLRVKNGYPLENSWGKPVYPQKNAEMIERIKLLSQENAQLRAEIGSMKDRLIVVERIVTDESHQLNREIEQLRRPAN
;
A
#
# COMPACT_ATOMS: atom_id res chain seq x y z
N MET A 1 43.22 48.47 -21.65
CA MET A 1 42.23 48.39 -20.56
C MET A 1 40.92 47.98 -21.21
N PHE A 2 40.41 46.78 -20.93
CA PHE A 2 39.18 46.28 -21.57
C PHE A 2 38.00 47.21 -21.22
N PRO A 3 37.15 47.61 -22.19
CA PRO A 3 36.03 48.51 -21.92
C PRO A 3 34.95 47.77 -21.12
N PHE A 4 34.79 48.14 -19.85
CA PHE A 4 33.76 47.59 -18.95
C PHE A 4 32.33 47.80 -19.46
N GLU A 5 32.12 48.81 -20.32
CA GLU A 5 30.85 49.12 -21.01
C GLU A 5 30.32 47.91 -21.82
N ALA A 6 31.21 47.13 -22.46
CA ALA A 6 30.82 45.98 -23.26
C ALA A 6 30.53 44.72 -22.42
N PHE A 7 30.94 44.72 -21.15
CA PHE A 7 30.81 43.56 -20.27
C PHE A 7 29.38 43.41 -19.73
N ALA A 8 28.72 44.51 -19.39
CA ALA A 8 27.36 44.51 -18.85
C ALA A 8 26.33 43.86 -19.79
N PRO A 9 26.22 44.22 -21.08
CA PRO A 9 25.24 43.59 -21.98
C PRO A 9 25.57 42.12 -22.26
N VAL A 10 26.85 41.77 -22.38
CA VAL A 10 27.29 40.39 -22.60
C VAL A 10 26.97 39.51 -21.38
N ALA A 11 27.20 40.00 -20.17
CA ALA A 11 26.89 39.29 -18.93
C ALA A 11 25.38 39.03 -18.79
N ILE A 12 24.54 39.99 -19.17
CA ILE A 12 23.08 39.82 -19.16
C ILE A 12 22.65 38.74 -20.15
N ILE A 13 23.15 38.78 -21.39
CA ILE A 13 22.81 37.80 -22.43
C ILE A 13 23.21 36.39 -21.99
N VAL A 14 24.43 36.21 -21.49
CA VAL A 14 24.93 34.91 -21.03
C VAL A 14 24.16 34.42 -19.81
N GLY A 15 23.86 35.31 -18.86
CA GLY A 15 23.06 34.98 -17.67
C GLY A 15 21.64 34.53 -18.03
N SER A 16 20.97 35.23 -18.95
CA SER A 16 19.64 34.85 -19.42
C SER A 16 19.63 33.50 -20.15
N LEU A 17 20.64 33.23 -21.00
CA LEU A 17 20.77 31.94 -21.68
C LEU A 17 21.05 30.79 -20.70
N ALA A 18 21.86 31.02 -19.67
CA ALA A 18 22.14 30.03 -18.64
C ALA A 18 20.87 29.68 -17.83
N VAL A 19 20.08 30.67 -17.42
CA VAL A 19 18.80 30.46 -16.72
C VAL A 19 17.80 29.74 -17.63
N GLY A 20 17.69 30.17 -18.89
CA GLY A 20 16.82 29.51 -19.87
C GLY A 20 17.20 28.04 -20.10
N GLY A 21 18.49 27.74 -20.23
CA GLY A 21 19.00 26.37 -20.36
C GLY A 21 18.73 25.51 -19.13
N TRP A 22 18.86 26.06 -17.92
CA TRP A 22 18.54 25.36 -16.67
C TRP A 22 17.04 25.04 -16.55
N ILE A 23 16.17 26.00 -16.88
CA ILE A 23 14.72 25.78 -16.90
C ILE A 23 14.36 24.74 -17.95
N PHE A 24 14.92 24.83 -19.16
CA PHE A 24 14.65 23.88 -20.25
C PHE A 24 15.08 22.46 -19.88
N THR A 25 16.27 22.28 -19.32
CA THR A 25 16.75 20.96 -18.88
C THR A 25 15.93 20.41 -17.71
N THR A 26 15.50 21.25 -16.78
CA THR A 26 14.61 20.86 -15.68
C THR A 26 13.23 20.45 -16.21
N TRP A 27 12.66 21.22 -17.14
CA TRP A 27 11.40 20.89 -17.80
C TRP A 27 11.48 19.57 -18.57
N LEU A 28 12.57 19.33 -19.28
CA LEU A 28 12.82 18.07 -20.00
C LEU A 28 12.91 16.88 -19.04
N ARG A 29 13.60 17.03 -17.90
CA ARG A 29 13.68 15.98 -16.87
C ARG A 29 12.32 15.66 -16.27
N VAL A 30 11.52 16.68 -15.96
CA VAL A 30 10.16 16.53 -15.44
C VAL A 30 9.25 15.83 -16.46
N LYS A 31 9.29 16.25 -17.73
CA LYS A 31 8.48 15.67 -18.79
C LYS A 31 8.87 14.22 -19.12
N ASN A 32 10.16 13.90 -19.08
CA ASN A 32 10.67 12.55 -19.35
C ASN A 32 10.70 11.64 -18.10
N GLY A 33 10.18 12.09 -16.96
CA GLY A 33 9.99 11.25 -15.78
C GLY A 33 11.29 10.86 -15.07
N TYR A 34 12.38 11.62 -15.26
CA TYR A 34 13.56 11.43 -14.43
C TYR A 34 13.24 11.86 -13.00
N PRO A 35 13.63 11.07 -11.98
CA PRO A 35 13.37 11.43 -10.60
C PRO A 35 14.04 12.77 -10.30
N LEU A 36 13.24 13.74 -9.86
CA LEU A 36 13.79 14.95 -9.25
C LEU A 36 14.37 14.51 -7.92
N GLU A 37 15.70 14.45 -7.83
CA GLU A 37 16.38 14.25 -6.55
C GLU A 37 15.98 15.39 -5.61
N ASN A 38 15.32 15.05 -4.51
CA ASN A 38 15.31 15.95 -3.36
C ASN A 38 16.74 16.00 -2.80
N SER A 39 17.05 17.04 -2.00
CA SER A 39 18.38 17.25 -1.40
C SER A 39 18.87 16.14 -0.45
N TRP A 40 18.22 14.97 -0.44
CA TRP A 40 18.52 13.78 0.35
C TRP A 40 18.49 12.48 -0.48
N GLY A 41 18.64 12.57 -1.81
CA GLY A 41 18.93 11.42 -2.68
C GLY A 41 17.80 10.39 -2.80
N LYS A 42 16.55 10.74 -2.46
CA LYS A 42 15.40 9.86 -2.70
C LYS A 42 14.69 10.26 -3.99
N PRO A 43 14.53 9.34 -4.95
CA PRO A 43 13.82 9.64 -6.17
C PRO A 43 12.35 9.93 -5.86
N VAL A 44 11.96 11.20 -5.96
CA VAL A 44 10.53 11.57 -5.97
C VAL A 44 10.04 11.23 -7.37
N TYR A 45 9.28 10.14 -7.50
CA TYR A 45 8.54 9.83 -8.72
C TYR A 45 7.17 10.51 -8.64
N PRO A 46 6.92 11.62 -9.37
CA PRO A 46 5.60 12.20 -9.47
C PRO A 46 4.79 11.47 -10.56
N GLN A 47 4.62 10.16 -10.45
CA GLN A 47 3.83 9.38 -11.40
C GLN A 47 3.15 8.22 -10.66
N LYS A 48 1.82 8.12 -10.79
CA LYS A 48 0.92 7.00 -10.36
C LYS A 48 0.23 7.04 -8.98
N ASN A 49 -0.20 8.20 -8.49
CA ASN A 49 -1.12 8.21 -7.34
C ASN A 49 -2.50 7.60 -7.66
N ALA A 50 -3.08 7.84 -8.84
CA ALA A 50 -4.43 7.32 -9.15
C ALA A 50 -4.50 5.79 -9.25
N GLU A 51 -3.62 5.17 -10.05
CA GLU A 51 -3.56 3.71 -10.22
C GLU A 51 -3.19 2.98 -8.92
N MET A 52 -2.28 3.56 -8.12
CA MET A 52 -1.91 3.00 -6.83
C MET A 52 -3.02 3.13 -5.79
N ILE A 53 -3.75 4.26 -5.77
CA ILE A 53 -4.91 4.45 -4.89
C ILE A 53 -6.03 3.47 -5.28
N GLU A 54 -6.26 3.24 -6.57
CA GLU A 54 -7.24 2.26 -7.04
C GLU A 54 -6.87 0.84 -6.63
N ARG A 55 -5.60 0.44 -6.79
CA ARG A 55 -5.09 -0.85 -6.30
C ARG A 55 -5.21 -0.98 -4.78
N ILE A 56 -4.91 0.07 -4.01
CA ILE A 56 -5.07 0.07 -2.55
C ILE A 56 -6.55 -0.11 -2.17
N LYS A 57 -7.47 0.52 -2.92
CA LYS A 57 -8.92 0.36 -2.71
C LYS A 57 -9.37 -1.07 -3.00
N LEU A 58 -8.92 -1.67 -4.11
CA LEU A 58 -9.22 -3.06 -4.47
C LEU A 58 -8.68 -4.03 -3.41
N LEU A 59 -7.42 -3.88 -3.00
CA LEU A 59 -6.81 -4.69 -1.93
C LEU A 59 -7.52 -4.52 -0.58
N SER A 60 -7.99 -3.31 -0.27
CA SER A 60 -8.77 -3.07 0.95
C SER A 60 -10.12 -3.79 0.92
N GLN A 61 -10.77 -3.83 -0.25
CA GLN A 61 -12.02 -4.58 -0.45
C GLN A 61 -11.79 -6.10 -0.35
N GLU A 62 -10.74 -6.64 -0.96
CA GLU A 62 -10.37 -8.05 -0.83
C GLU A 62 -10.09 -8.44 0.63
N ASN A 63 -9.36 -7.59 1.37
CA ASN A 63 -9.12 -7.81 2.80
C ASN A 63 -10.40 -7.80 3.64
N ALA A 64 -11.37 -6.93 3.31
CA ALA A 64 -12.65 -6.90 3.99
C ALA A 64 -13.47 -8.19 3.72
N GLN A 65 -13.46 -8.67 2.48
CA GLN A 65 -14.12 -9.92 2.08
C GLN A 65 -13.49 -11.14 2.77
N LEU A 66 -12.16 -11.25 2.75
CA LEU A 66 -11.44 -12.35 3.41
C LEU A 66 -11.72 -12.38 4.92
N ARG A 67 -11.80 -11.21 5.58
CA ARG A 67 -12.15 -11.12 7.00
C ARG A 67 -13.59 -11.60 7.27
N ALA A 68 -14.53 -11.28 6.39
CA ALA A 68 -15.90 -11.77 6.50
C ALA A 68 -15.97 -13.29 6.31
N GLU A 69 -15.26 -13.83 5.32
CA GLU A 69 -15.19 -15.27 5.07
C GLU A 69 -14.59 -16.02 6.26
N ILE A 70 -13.47 -15.54 6.80
CA ILE A 70 -12.83 -16.08 8.00
C ILE A 70 -13.78 -16.01 9.20
N GLY A 71 -14.55 -14.92 9.36
CA GLY A 71 -15.58 -14.80 10.39
C GLY A 71 -16.63 -15.92 10.28
N SER A 72 -17.15 -16.15 9.08
CA SER A 72 -18.15 -17.19 8.83
C SER A 72 -17.61 -18.61 9.09
N MET A 73 -16.35 -18.87 8.75
CA MET A 73 -15.69 -20.14 9.04
C MET A 73 -15.52 -20.33 10.55
N LYS A 74 -15.15 -19.27 11.27
CA LYS A 74 -15.03 -19.31 12.74
C LYS A 74 -16.37 -19.64 13.41
N ASP A 75 -17.47 -19.03 12.98
CA ASP A 75 -18.80 -19.30 13.53
C ASP A 75 -19.20 -20.77 13.33
N ARG A 76 -18.89 -21.33 12.16
CA ARG A 76 -19.11 -22.76 11.89
C ARG A 76 -18.23 -23.66 12.73
N LEU A 77 -16.97 -23.29 12.95
CA LEU A 77 -16.06 -24.04 13.82
C LEU A 77 -16.56 -24.07 15.26
N ILE A 78 -17.14 -22.97 15.78
CA ILE A 78 -17.75 -22.94 17.11
C ILE A 78 -18.94 -23.91 17.18
N VAL A 79 -19.77 -23.97 16.14
CA VAL A 79 -20.90 -24.92 16.08
C VAL A 79 -20.37 -26.37 16.06
N VAL A 80 -19.33 -26.65 15.28
CA VAL A 80 -18.71 -27.98 15.23
C VAL A 80 -18.10 -28.36 16.57
N GLU A 81 -17.37 -27.45 17.22
CA GLU A 81 -16.81 -27.64 18.55
C GLU A 81 -17.90 -28.01 19.56
N ARG A 82 -19.03 -27.32 19.50
CA ARG A 82 -20.19 -27.61 20.34
C ARG A 82 -20.77 -29.00 20.09
N ILE A 83 -20.98 -29.39 18.83
CA ILE A 83 -21.52 -30.71 18.48
C ILE A 83 -20.61 -31.81 19.03
N VAL A 84 -19.31 -31.74 18.71
CA VAL A 84 -18.34 -32.76 19.12
C VAL A 84 -18.23 -32.85 20.64
N THR A 85 -18.27 -31.72 21.34
CA THR A 85 -18.16 -31.69 22.81
C THR A 85 -19.47 -32.15 23.48
N ASP A 86 -20.62 -31.64 23.07
CA ASP A 86 -21.91 -32.00 23.69
C ASP A 86 -22.29 -33.47 23.42
N GLU A 87 -22.07 -33.98 22.20
CA GLU A 87 -22.39 -35.35 21.79
C GLU A 87 -21.53 -36.38 22.55
N SER A 88 -20.21 -36.12 22.68
CA SER A 88 -19.31 -37.02 23.42
C SER A 88 -19.68 -37.12 24.90
N HIS A 89 -20.08 -36.01 25.53
CA HIS A 89 -20.56 -36.02 26.90
C HIS A 89 -21.93 -36.71 27.05
N GLN A 90 -22.83 -36.56 26.07
CA GLN A 90 -24.13 -37.24 26.09
C GLN A 90 -23.99 -38.76 25.95
N LEU A 91 -23.20 -39.22 24.97
CA LEU A 91 -22.93 -40.64 24.76
C LEU A 91 -22.31 -41.28 26.01
N ASN A 92 -21.33 -40.62 26.63
CA ASN A 92 -20.69 -41.15 27.83
C ASN A 92 -21.68 -41.26 29.01
N ARG A 93 -22.61 -40.31 29.15
CA ARG A 93 -23.69 -40.39 30.15
C ARG A 93 -24.67 -41.53 29.88
N GLU A 94 -25.06 -41.73 28.62
CA GLU A 94 -25.95 -42.84 28.22
C GLU A 94 -25.29 -44.20 28.46
N ILE A 95 -24.01 -44.36 28.11
CA ILE A 95 -23.24 -45.58 28.38
C ILE A 95 -23.21 -45.88 29.89
N GLU A 96 -22.97 -44.87 30.72
CA GLU A 96 -22.92 -45.05 32.18
C GLU A 96 -24.30 -45.39 32.77
N GLN A 97 -25.40 -44.91 32.18
CA GLN A 97 -26.75 -45.33 32.56
C GLN A 97 -27.02 -46.79 32.21
N LEU A 98 -26.58 -47.26 31.04
CA LEU A 98 -26.72 -48.66 30.62
C LEU A 98 -25.81 -49.62 31.42
N ARG A 99 -24.70 -49.12 31.96
CA ARG A 99 -23.77 -49.89 32.80
C ARG A 99 -24.23 -50.06 34.25
N ARG A 100 -25.12 -49.20 34.75
CA ARG A 100 -25.69 -49.39 36.10
C ARG A 100 -26.56 -50.64 36.07
N PRO A 101 -26.45 -51.53 37.08
CA PRO A 101 -27.31 -52.70 37.13
C PRO A 101 -28.76 -52.22 37.16
N ALA A 102 -29.56 -52.67 36.20
CA ALA A 102 -31.00 -52.69 36.40
C ALA A 102 -31.25 -53.60 37.61
N ASN A 103 -31.86 -53.04 38.65
CA ASN A 103 -32.22 -53.76 39.88
C ASN A 103 -32.85 -55.13 39.59
#